data_AF-A0A7V2AML2-F1
#
_entry.id   AF-A0A7V2AML2-F1
#
_cell.length_a   1.000
_cell.length_b   1.000
_cell.length_c   1.000
_cell.angle_alpha   90.00
_cell.angle_beta   90.00
_cell.angle_gamma   90.00
#
_symmetry.space_group_name_H-M   'P 1'
#
loop_
_entity.id
_entity.type
_entity.pdbx_description
1 polymer ?
#
loop_
_entity_poly.entity_id
_entity_poly.type
_entity_poly.pdbx_seq_one_letter_code
_entity_poly.pdbx_strand_id
1 'polypeptide(L)' 'MHHGYGHGAISLIVSILVIGLVVLVIARIWRGGRHGTGKQALDILGQRYANGEIDETEYRDKRNVLKSRK' A
#
# COMPACT_ATOMS: atom_id res chain seq x y z
N MET A 1 4.46 -3.80 38.33
CA MET A 1 3.72 -3.01 37.33
C MET A 1 4.73 -2.09 36.66
N HIS A 2 5.32 -2.49 35.54
CA HIS A 2 6.36 -1.70 34.86
C HIS A 2 5.72 -0.85 33.76
N HIS A 3 5.53 0.43 34.06
CA HIS A 3 5.33 1.47 33.06
C HIS A 3 6.48 2.46 33.22
N GLY A 4 7.16 2.79 32.12
CA GLY A 4 7.83 4.08 32.07
C GLY A 4 8.96 4.24 31.05
N TYR A 5 8.62 4.94 29.95
CA TYR A 5 9.43 6.03 29.38
C TYR A 5 10.66 5.75 28.52
N GLY A 6 11.02 4.49 28.23
CA GLY A 6 11.95 4.17 27.13
C GLY A 6 11.25 3.70 25.85
N HIS A 7 10.01 3.22 25.97
CA HIS A 7 9.31 2.52 24.91
C HIS A 7 8.65 3.41 23.86
N GLY A 8 8.45 4.71 24.10
CA GLY A 8 7.74 5.57 23.14
C GLY A 8 8.51 5.87 21.87
N ALA A 9 9.79 6.26 21.99
CA ALA A 9 10.63 6.53 20.83
C ALA A 9 11.04 5.24 20.10
N ILE A 10 11.35 4.19 20.86
CA ILE A 10 11.74 2.89 20.30
C ILE A 10 10.55 2.22 19.62
N SER A 11 9.33 2.29 20.18
CA SER A 11 8.14 1.73 19.53
C SER A 11 7.80 2.46 18.23
N LEU A 12 8.00 3.78 18.17
CA LEU A 12 7.82 4.55 16.93
C LEU A 12 8.84 4.14 15.87
N ILE A 13 10.12 4.01 16.24
CA ILE A 13 11.17 3.57 15.31
C ILE A 13 10.89 2.16 14.79
N VAL A 14 10.51 1.23 15.67
CA VAL A 14 10.15 -0.14 15.28
C VAL A 14 8.90 -0.16 14.41
N SER A 15 7.90 0.66 14.70
CA SER A 15 6.67 0.72 13.89
C SER A 15 6.95 1.24 12.48
N ILE A 16 7.78 2.29 12.36
CA ILE A 16 8.19 2.83 11.06
C ILE A 16 9.01 1.79 10.28
N LEU A 17 9.91 1.07 10.95
CA LEU A 17 10.69 0.00 10.31
C LEU A 17 9.81 -1.15 9.83
N VAL A 18 8.83 -1.58 10.64
CA VAL A 18 7.89 -2.65 10.27
C VAL A 18 7.01 -2.21 9.10
N ILE A 19 6.45 -0.99 9.14
CA ILE A 19 5.66 -0.44 8.04
C ILE A 19 6.51 -0.32 6.77
N GLY A 20 7.72 0.22 6.87
CA GLY A 20 8.65 0.34 5.74
C GLY A 20 9.02 -1.01 5.14
N LEU A 21 9.24 -2.03 5.97
CA LEU A 21 9.52 -3.39 5.52
C LEU A 21 8.31 -4.02 4.82
N VAL A 22 7.11 -3.85 5.39
CA VAL A 22 5.86 -4.34 4.79
C VAL A 22 5.64 -3.69 3.41
N VAL A 23 5.82 -2.38 3.29
CA VAL A 23 5.73 -1.66 2.01
C VAL A 23 6.78 -2.16 1.02
N LEU A 24 8.01 -2.40 1.47
CA LEU A 24 9.09 -2.87 0.61
C LEU A 24 8.82 -4.29 0.08
N VAL A 25 8.32 -5.18 0.94
CA VAL A 25 7.91 -6.54 0.54
C VAL A 25 6.76 -6.49 -0.47
N ILE A 26 5.74 -5.67 -0.24
CA ILE A 26 4.61 -5.47 -1.16
C ILE A 26 5.12 -4.94 -2.51
N ALA A 27 5.96 -3.90 -2.49
CA ALA A 27 6.53 -3.30 -3.70
C ALA A 27 7.43 -4.27 -4.49
N ARG A 28 8.16 -5.14 -3.79
CA ARG A 28 9.05 -6.14 -4.41
C ARG A 28 8.25 -7.30 -5.03
N ILE A 29 7.13 -7.66 -4.42
CA ILE A 29 6.16 -8.61 -4.98
C ILE A 29 5.48 -8.01 -6.22
N TRP A 30 5.13 -6.72 -6.21
CA TRP A 30 4.51 -6.04 -7.35
C TRP A 30 5.48 -5.87 -8.54
N ARG A 31 6.76 -5.61 -8.29
CA ARG A 31 7.80 -5.54 -9.35
C ARG A 31 8.05 -6.87 -10.08
N GLY A 32 7.67 -8.01 -9.50
CA GLY A 32 7.80 -9.34 -10.13
C GLY A 32 6.69 -9.68 -11.13
N GLY A 33 5.61 -8.90 -11.20
CA GLY A 33 4.38 -9.22 -11.95
C GLY A 33 4.29 -8.62 -13.36
N ARG A 34 5.41 -8.39 -14.05
CA ARG A 34 5.45 -7.75 -15.37
C ARG A 34 5.00 -8.70 -16.50
N HIS A 35 3.70 -9.01 -16.55
CA HIS A 35 3.01 -9.43 -17.79
C HIS A 35 1.49 -9.28 -17.64
N GLY A 36 0.91 -8.28 -18.29
CA GLY A 36 -0.55 -8.12 -18.42
C GLY A 36 -1.01 -6.68 -18.23
N THR A 37 -1.30 -5.98 -19.32
CA THR A 37 -1.75 -4.58 -19.40
C THR A 37 -2.90 -4.23 -18.44
N GLY A 38 -3.81 -5.18 -18.16
CA GLY A 38 -4.91 -4.96 -17.21
C GLY A 38 -4.52 -4.96 -15.73
N LYS A 39 -3.48 -5.71 -15.34
CA LYS A 39 -2.96 -5.72 -13.95
C LYS A 39 -2.22 -4.43 -13.62
N GLN A 40 -1.53 -3.86 -14.60
CA GLN A 40 -0.80 -2.60 -14.45
C GLN A 40 -1.74 -1.42 -14.17
N ALA A 41 -2.91 -1.36 -14.80
CA ALA A 41 -3.87 -0.28 -14.56
C ALA A 41 -4.44 -0.29 -13.13
N LEU A 42 -4.74 -1.48 -12.60
CA LEU A 42 -5.21 -1.63 -11.22
C LEU A 42 -4.11 -1.36 -10.18
N ASP A 43 -2.87 -1.71 -10.49
CA ASP A 43 -1.69 -1.44 -9.65
C ASP A 43 -1.43 0.07 -9.53
N ILE A 44 -1.46 0.79 -10.66
CA ILE A 44 -1.36 2.25 -10.70
C ILE A 44 -2.50 2.92 -9.92
N LEU A 45 -3.72 2.37 -10.01
CA LEU A 45 -4.86 2.89 -9.27
C LEU A 45 -4.71 2.68 -7.75
N GLY A 46 -4.23 1.50 -7.34
CA GLY A 46 -3.94 1.20 -5.93
C GLY A 46 -2.83 2.08 -5.36
N GLN A 47 -1.80 2.35 -6.16
CA GLN A 47 -0.71 3.24 -5.79
C GLN A 47 -1.21 4.67 -5.51
N ARG A 48 -2.09 5.20 -6.36
CA ARG A 48 -2.68 6.55 -6.18
C ARG A 48 -3.55 6.65 -4.94
N TYR A 49 -4.27 5.59 -4.59
CA TYR A 49 -5.07 5.53 -3.35
C TYR A 49 -4.17 5.48 -2.11
N ALA A 50 -3.11 4.67 -2.13
CA ALA A 50 -2.13 4.61 -1.05
C ALA A 50 -1.36 5.93 -0.86
N ASN A 51 -1.14 6.68 -1.95
CA ASN A 51 -0.58 8.03 -1.91
C ASN A 51 -1.57 9.10 -1.43
N GLY A 52 -2.86 8.76 -1.28
CA GLY A 52 -3.92 9.71 -0.96
C GLY A 52 -4.27 10.68 -2.09
N GLU A 53 -3.82 10.40 -3.33
CA GLU A 53 -4.11 11.23 -4.52
C GLU A 53 -5.54 11.06 -5.02
N ILE A 54 -6.20 9.97 -4.61
CA ILE A 54 -7.60 9.68 -4.90
C ILE A 54 -8.29 9.22 -3.63
N ASP A 55 -9.55 9.62 -3.49
CA ASP A 55 -10.39 9.20 -2.38
C ASP A 55 -10.84 7.73 -2.54
N GLU A 56 -11.28 7.11 -1.44
CA GLU A 56 -11.81 5.74 -1.44
C GLU A 56 -12.95 5.56 -2.44
N THR A 57 -13.80 6.58 -2.57
CA THR A 57 -14.93 6.55 -3.51
C THR A 57 -14.45 6.46 -4.96
N GLU A 58 -13.49 7.31 -5.34
CA GLU A 58 -12.90 7.30 -6.68
C GLU A 58 -12.11 6.03 -6.98
N TYR A 59 -11.41 5.49 -5.98
CA TYR A 59 -10.70 4.22 -6.10
C TYR A 59 -11.67 3.08 -6.42
N ARG A 60 -12.79 3.01 -5.70
CA ARG A 60 -13.80 1.95 -5.88
C ARG A 60 -14.44 2.01 -7.27
N ASP A 61 -14.80 3.19 -7.74
CA ASP A 61 -15.43 3.36 -9.05
C ASP A 61 -14.49 2.96 -10.20
N LYS A 62 -13.26 3.48 -10.18
CA LYS A 62 -12.27 3.18 -11.23
C LYS A 62 -11.84 1.72 -11.21
N ARG A 63 -11.75 1.11 -10.02
CA ARG A 63 -11.46 -0.33 -9.86
C ARG A 63 -12.58 -1.19 -10.46
N ASN A 64 -13.84 -0.82 -10.27
CA ASN A 64 -14.98 -1.55 -10.82
C ASN A 64 -15.00 -1.49 -12.36
N VAL A 65 -14.74 -0.31 -12.93
CA VAL A 65 -14.65 -0.13 -14.39
C VAL A 65 -13.53 -0.98 -15.00
N LEU A 66 -12.35 -0.97 -14.37
CA LEU A 66 -11.20 -1.76 -14.83
C LEU A 66 -11.44 -3.27 -14.69
N LYS A 67 -12.23 -3.69 -13.71
CA LYS A 67 -12.60 -5.10 -13.51
C LYS A 67 -13.62 -5.58 -14.54
N SER A 68 -14.57 -4.73 -14.95
CA SER A 68 -15.59 -5.06 -15.96
C SER A 68 -15.07 -5.04 -17.40
N ARG A 69 -13.86 -4.51 -17.65
CA ARG A 69 -13.22 -4.51 -18.97
C ARG A 69 -12.43 -5.79 -19.29
N LYS A 70 -12.54 -6.83 -18.46
CA LYS A 70 -11.89 -8.12 -18.63
C LYS A 70 -12.89 -9.18 -19.08
#